data_AF-A0A523IZU4-F1
#
_entry.id   AF-A0A523IZU4-F1
#
_cell.length_a   1.000
_cell.length_b   1.000
_cell.length_c   1.000
_cell.angle_alpha   90.00
_cell.angle_beta   90.00
_cell.angle_gamma   90.00
#
_symmetry.space_group_name_H-M   'P 1'
#
loop_
_entity.id
_entity.type
_entity.pdbx_description
1 polymer ?
#
loop_
_entity_poly.entity_id
_entity_poly.type
_entity_poly.pdbx_seq_one_letter_code
_entity_poly.pdbx_strand_id
1 'polypeptide(L)'
;MANLGKDIEFTYMGHSTFKIKSAQGKILILDPWVDGNPMCPDNLKKIDHVDILAITHAHFDHIGDSVRIGNEFQPKVVGIYETCVWLNSKGVKNILPMNKGGTQEVDGIKFTMVHADHSCGIQEEDGTITYGGEAVGYVIEFENGFKVYH
;
A
#
# COMPACT_ATOMS: atom_id res chain seq x y z
N MET A 1 -4.42 16.83 -7.25
CA MET A 1 -5.27 16.49 -6.10
C MET A 1 -6.71 16.55 -6.54
N ALA A 2 -7.49 15.49 -6.32
CA ALA A 2 -8.93 15.50 -6.54
C ALA A 2 -9.64 15.46 -5.18
N ASN A 3 -10.53 16.42 -4.94
CA ASN A 3 -11.42 16.42 -3.79
C ASN A 3 -12.82 16.07 -4.31
N LEU A 4 -13.34 14.92 -3.88
CA LEU A 4 -14.62 14.39 -4.35
C LEU A 4 -15.83 14.93 -3.56
N GLY A 5 -15.64 15.92 -2.70
CA GLY A 5 -16.69 16.42 -1.79
C GLY A 5 -17.08 15.40 -0.72
N LYS A 6 -16.09 14.61 -0.27
CA LYS A 6 -16.24 13.51 0.69
C LYS A 6 -15.25 13.61 1.85
N ASP A 7 -14.64 14.77 2.05
CA ASP A 7 -13.57 14.97 3.05
C ASP A 7 -12.38 14.01 2.88
N ILE A 8 -12.21 13.45 1.68
CA ILE A 8 -11.12 12.55 1.30
C ILE A 8 -10.37 13.19 0.13
N GLU A 9 -9.05 13.24 0.24
CA GLU A 9 -8.17 13.81 -0.80
C GLU A 9 -7.35 12.70 -1.45
N PHE A 10 -7.46 12.60 -2.78
CA PHE A 10 -6.66 11.67 -3.58
C PHE A 10 -5.53 12.42 -4.28
N THR A 11 -4.32 11.92 -4.10
CA THR A 11 -3.12 12.36 -4.81
C THR A 11 -2.55 11.18 -5.60
N TYR A 12 -2.66 11.26 -6.92
CA TYR A 12 -1.99 10.32 -7.82
C TYR A 12 -0.50 10.64 -7.86
N MET A 13 0.33 9.64 -7.55
CA MET A 13 1.79 9.76 -7.48
C MET A 13 2.48 9.02 -8.63
N GLY A 14 1.75 8.62 -9.67
CA GLY A 14 2.30 7.90 -10.83
C GLY A 14 2.19 6.38 -10.69
N HIS A 15 2.13 5.68 -11.83
CA HIS A 15 1.91 4.23 -11.90
C HIS A 15 0.65 3.79 -11.13
N SER A 16 0.80 2.97 -10.08
CA SER A 16 -0.28 2.52 -9.19
C SER A 16 -0.18 3.17 -7.81
N THR A 17 0.71 4.15 -7.63
CA THR A 17 0.95 4.79 -6.33
C THR A 17 -0.07 5.90 -6.08
N PHE A 18 -0.83 5.76 -5.00
CA PHE A 18 -1.78 6.77 -4.53
C PHE A 18 -1.49 7.14 -3.08
N LYS A 19 -1.43 8.44 -2.80
CA LYS A 19 -1.54 8.97 -1.44
C LYS A 19 -2.97 9.45 -1.22
N ILE A 20 -3.58 8.94 -0.16
CA ILE A 20 -4.96 9.23 0.21
C ILE A 20 -4.98 9.80 1.62
N LYS A 21 -5.59 10.97 1.79
CA LYS A 21 -5.91 11.52 3.10
C LYS A 21 -7.37 11.18 3.43
N SER A 22 -7.59 10.42 4.49
CA SER A 22 -8.91 9.95 4.91
C SER A 22 -9.78 11.06 5.49
N ALA A 23 -11.06 10.76 5.73
CA ALA A 23 -12.01 11.70 6.33
C ALA A 23 -11.61 12.11 7.76
N GLN A 24 -10.88 11.26 8.49
CA GLN A 24 -10.32 11.57 9.80
C GLN A 24 -8.87 12.05 9.74
N GLY A 25 -8.35 12.32 8.54
CA GLY A 25 -7.02 12.89 8.32
C GLY A 25 -5.88 11.87 8.30
N LYS A 26 -6.15 10.56 8.26
CA LYS A 26 -5.12 9.51 8.13
C LYS A 26 -4.49 9.53 6.76
N ILE A 27 -3.17 9.34 6.70
CA ILE A 27 -2.42 9.25 5.45
C ILE A 27 -2.20 7.78 5.10
N LEU A 28 -2.87 7.33 4.04
CA LEU A 28 -2.70 6.03 3.41
C LEU A 28 -1.85 6.19 2.15
N ILE A 29 -0.87 5.31 1.95
CA ILE A 29 -0.19 5.15 0.66
C ILE A 29 -0.43 3.73 0.14
N LEU A 30 -0.90 3.64 -1.10
CA LEU A 30 -1.07 2.40 -1.85
C LEU A 30 0.11 2.20 -2.79
N ASP A 31 0.65 0.99 -2.85
CA ASP A 31 1.70 0.55 -3.80
C ASP A 31 2.85 1.57 -3.93
N PRO A 32 3.71 1.72 -2.90
CA PRO A 32 4.58 2.88 -2.73
C PRO A 32 5.85 2.82 -3.60
N TRP A 33 5.71 2.82 -4.92
CA TRP A 33 6.83 3.04 -5.84
C TRP A 33 7.02 4.54 -6.12
N VAL A 34 7.95 5.15 -5.40
CA VAL A 34 8.11 6.60 -5.33
C VAL A 34 9.47 7.05 -5.86
N ASP A 35 10.57 6.52 -5.32
CA ASP A 35 11.92 7.02 -5.64
C ASP A 35 12.32 6.68 -7.09
N GLY A 36 12.05 5.44 -7.51
CA GLY A 36 12.35 4.93 -8.85
C GLY A 36 11.27 5.21 -9.89
N ASN A 37 10.14 5.80 -9.52
CA ASN A 37 8.99 5.99 -10.41
C ASN A 37 9.18 7.25 -11.27
N PRO A 38 9.32 7.12 -12.60
CA PRO A 38 9.55 8.27 -13.48
C PRO A 38 8.34 9.19 -13.61
N MET A 39 7.15 8.71 -13.27
CA MET A 39 5.92 9.48 -13.28
C MET A 39 5.59 10.10 -11.91
N CYS A 40 6.37 9.79 -10.86
CA CYS A 40 6.19 10.40 -9.55
C CYS A 40 6.77 11.82 -9.57
N PRO A 41 5.95 12.87 -9.35
CA PRO A 41 6.44 14.24 -9.26
C PRO A 41 7.47 14.39 -8.15
N ASP A 42 8.58 15.08 -8.42
CA ASP A 42 9.70 15.18 -7.47
C ASP A 42 9.28 15.75 -6.11
N ASN A 43 8.32 16.68 -6.09
CA ASN A 43 7.79 17.26 -4.86
C ASN A 43 6.94 16.28 -4.03
N LEU A 44 6.51 15.15 -4.61
CA LEU A 44 5.77 14.10 -3.92
C LEU A 44 6.67 12.93 -3.51
N LYS A 45 7.93 12.88 -3.98
CA LYS A 45 8.88 11.84 -3.58
C LYS A 45 9.29 11.92 -2.12
N LYS A 46 9.29 13.14 -1.58
CA LYS A 46 9.49 13.36 -0.15
C LYS A 46 8.19 13.03 0.60
N ILE A 47 8.23 11.94 1.36
CA ILE A 47 7.17 11.55 2.29
C ILE A 47 7.52 12.12 3.66
N ASP A 48 6.60 12.88 4.27
CA ASP A 48 6.82 13.45 5.61
C ASP A 48 6.18 12.60 6.72
N HIS A 49 5.10 11.88 6.40
CA HIS A 49 4.34 11.03 7.31
C HIS A 49 3.48 10.03 6.53
N VAL A 50 3.26 8.85 7.11
CA VAL A 50 2.31 7.84 6.62
C VAL A 50 1.76 7.06 7.81
N ASP A 51 0.44 6.90 7.89
CA ASP A 51 -0.23 6.11 8.94
C ASP A 51 -0.40 4.66 8.50
N ILE A 52 -0.77 4.45 7.24
CA ILE A 52 -1.09 3.14 6.67
C ILE A 52 -0.41 2.98 5.32
N LEU A 53 0.16 1.80 5.09
CA LEU A 53 0.70 1.39 3.80
C LEU A 53 -0.08 0.15 3.35
N ALA A 54 -0.60 0.12 2.14
CA ALA A 54 -1.23 -1.10 1.59
C ALA A 54 -0.61 -1.50 0.25
N ILE A 55 -0.39 -2.79 0.07
CA ILE A 55 0.37 -3.34 -1.06
C ILE A 55 -0.47 -4.41 -1.76
N THR A 56 -0.78 -4.20 -3.03
CA THR A 56 -1.59 -5.11 -3.84
C THR A 56 -0.85 -6.38 -4.22
N HIS A 57 0.41 -6.26 -4.59
CA HIS A 57 1.31 -7.36 -4.90
C HIS A 57 2.75 -6.88 -4.90
N ALA A 58 3.68 -7.82 -5.05
CA ALA A 58 5.06 -7.59 -4.65
C ALA A 58 6.07 -7.39 -5.79
N HIS A 59 5.60 -7.08 -7.01
CA HIS A 59 6.49 -6.61 -8.07
C HIS A 59 7.11 -5.26 -7.68
N PHE A 60 8.31 -4.98 -8.20
CA PHE A 60 9.13 -3.84 -7.79
C PHE A 60 8.43 -2.48 -7.96
N ASP A 61 7.54 -2.37 -8.95
CA ASP A 61 6.74 -1.20 -9.28
C ASP A 61 5.48 -1.03 -8.42
N HIS A 62 5.26 -1.96 -7.47
CA HIS A 62 4.21 -1.90 -6.46
C HIS A 62 4.77 -1.94 -5.03
N ILE A 63 5.59 -2.93 -4.68
CA ILE A 63 6.21 -3.01 -3.35
C ILE A 63 7.23 -1.89 -3.14
N GLY A 64 7.92 -1.46 -4.19
CA GLY A 64 8.76 -0.26 -4.25
C GLY A 64 9.52 0.07 -2.95
N ASP A 65 9.23 1.25 -2.40
CA ASP A 65 9.89 1.84 -1.25
C ASP A 65 9.34 1.33 0.10
N SER A 66 8.53 0.26 0.12
CA SER A 66 7.86 -0.24 1.33
C SER A 66 8.81 -0.55 2.48
N VAL A 67 10.00 -1.08 2.21
CA VAL A 67 11.00 -1.37 3.25
C VAL A 67 11.55 -0.08 3.86
N ARG A 68 11.88 0.92 3.02
CA ARG A 68 12.37 2.22 3.48
C ARG A 68 11.30 2.92 4.31
N ILE A 69 10.11 3.07 3.74
CA ILE A 69 8.96 3.73 4.38
C ILE A 69 8.56 3.01 5.67
N GLY A 70 8.54 1.67 5.66
CA GLY A 70 8.20 0.82 6.79
C GLY A 70 9.16 0.98 7.97
N ASN A 71 10.45 1.18 7.71
CA ASN A 71 11.46 1.40 8.73
C ASN A 71 11.51 2.86 9.22
N GLU A 72 11.31 3.82 8.32
CA GLU A 72 11.41 5.26 8.62
C GLU A 72 10.19 5.79 9.39
N PHE A 73 8.98 5.46 8.94
CA PHE A 73 7.73 6.03 9.48
C PHE A 73 6.93 5.04 10.34
N GLN A 74 7.27 3.75 10.27
CA GLN A 74 6.58 2.67 11.00
C GLN A 74 5.04 2.66 10.82
N PRO A 75 4.50 2.83 9.59
CA PRO A 75 3.06 2.75 9.36
C PRO A 75 2.53 1.34 9.65
N LYS A 76 1.22 1.23 9.79
CA LYS A 76 0.53 -0.07 9.75
C LYS A 76 0.54 -0.58 8.30
N VAL A 77 1.11 -1.75 8.07
CA VAL A 77 1.32 -2.30 6.72
C VAL A 77 0.32 -3.41 6.45
N VAL A 78 -0.62 -3.16 5.54
CA VAL A 78 -1.63 -4.10 5.08
C VAL A 78 -1.16 -4.75 3.78
N GLY A 79 -1.27 -6.07 3.69
CA GLY A 79 -0.77 -6.84 2.55
C GLY A 79 -1.15 -8.30 2.65
N ILE A 80 -0.98 -9.05 1.56
CA ILE A 80 -1.14 -10.49 1.61
C ILE A 80 -0.06 -11.11 2.52
N TYR A 81 -0.41 -12.20 3.20
CA TYR A 81 0.39 -12.80 4.27
C TYR A 81 1.89 -12.91 3.94
N GLU A 82 2.23 -13.49 2.78
CA GLU A 82 3.60 -13.73 2.36
C GLU A 82 4.39 -12.44 2.15
N THR A 83 3.81 -11.44 1.47
CA THR A 83 4.41 -10.11 1.31
C THR A 83 4.67 -9.43 2.65
N CYS A 84 3.70 -9.49 3.58
CA CYS A 84 3.85 -8.90 4.91
C CYS A 84 4.96 -9.59 5.71
N VAL A 85 5.02 -10.92 5.70
CA VAL A 85 6.10 -11.69 6.36
C VAL A 85 7.46 -11.36 5.75
N TRP A 86 7.53 -11.21 4.42
CA TRP A 86 8.76 -10.79 3.75
C TRP A 86 9.20 -9.39 4.21
N LEU A 87 8.30 -8.41 4.26
CA LEU A 87 8.60 -7.06 4.77
C LEU A 87 9.07 -7.09 6.23
N ASN A 88 8.47 -7.96 7.05
CA ASN A 88 8.90 -8.13 8.43
C ASN A 88 10.31 -8.69 8.54
N SER A 89 10.69 -9.63 7.65
CA SER A 89 12.08 -10.12 7.56
C SER A 89 13.08 -9.02 7.18
N LYS A 90 12.62 -7.95 6.51
CA LYS A 90 13.42 -6.75 6.17
C LYS A 90 13.32 -5.63 7.23
N GLY A 91 12.76 -5.91 8.41
CA GLY A 91 12.74 -5.01 9.56
C GLY A 91 11.44 -4.22 9.77
N VAL A 92 10.47 -4.32 8.87
CA VAL A 92 9.17 -3.62 8.99
C VAL A 92 8.33 -4.24 10.11
N LYS A 93 8.02 -3.47 11.15
CA LYS A 93 7.47 -4.04 12.40
C LYS A 93 5.95 -4.16 12.43
N ASN A 94 5.23 -3.14 11.97
CA ASN A 94 3.78 -3.00 12.16
C ASN A 94 2.98 -3.68 11.04
N ILE A 95 3.25 -4.97 10.79
CA ILE A 95 2.58 -5.73 9.73
C ILE A 95 1.18 -6.21 10.14
N LEU A 96 0.24 -6.13 9.21
CA LEU A 96 -1.14 -6.54 9.32
C LEU A 96 -1.45 -7.49 8.14
N PRO A 97 -0.96 -8.74 8.20
CA PRO A 97 -1.16 -9.71 7.13
C PRO A 97 -2.64 -10.10 7.02
N MET A 98 -3.13 -10.22 5.79
CA MET A 98 -4.47 -10.70 5.49
C MET A 98 -4.47 -11.58 4.22
N ASN A 99 -5.65 -12.05 3.79
CA ASN A 99 -5.80 -12.82 2.55
C ASN A 99 -7.14 -12.49 1.88
N LYS A 100 -7.30 -12.91 0.60
CA LYS A 100 -8.45 -12.67 -0.25
C LYS A 100 -9.75 -13.14 0.42
N GLY A 101 -10.79 -12.32 0.28
CA GLY A 101 -12.10 -12.49 0.93
C GLY A 101 -12.15 -11.96 2.36
N GLY A 102 -11.00 -11.73 3.02
CA GLY A 102 -10.94 -11.15 4.35
C GLY A 102 -11.17 -9.64 4.34
N THR A 103 -11.75 -9.12 5.43
CA THR A 103 -11.82 -7.69 5.72
C THR A 103 -11.11 -7.40 7.03
N GLN A 104 -10.21 -6.42 7.03
CA GLN A 104 -9.51 -5.94 8.22
C GLN A 104 -9.80 -4.45 8.42
N GLU A 105 -10.08 -4.05 9.66
CA GLU A 105 -10.23 -2.65 10.03
C GLU A 105 -8.93 -2.10 10.63
N VAL A 106 -8.48 -0.97 10.11
CA VAL A 106 -7.24 -0.30 10.50
C VAL A 106 -7.54 1.18 10.67
N ASP A 107 -7.52 1.66 11.92
CA ASP A 107 -7.83 3.06 12.25
C ASP A 107 -9.18 3.55 11.68
N GLY A 108 -10.20 2.69 11.72
CA GLY A 108 -11.54 2.98 11.21
C GLY A 108 -11.71 2.85 9.69
N ILE A 109 -10.62 2.56 8.95
CA ILE A 109 -10.66 2.27 7.51
C ILE A 109 -10.68 0.76 7.32
N LYS A 110 -11.63 0.24 6.55
CA LYS A 110 -11.73 -1.20 6.27
C LYS A 110 -11.09 -1.52 4.93
N PHE A 111 -10.25 -2.54 4.93
CA PHE A 111 -9.62 -3.11 3.75
C PHE A 111 -10.21 -4.49 3.50
N THR A 112 -10.98 -4.65 2.44
CA THR A 112 -11.43 -5.95 1.94
C THR A 112 -10.53 -6.36 0.79
N MET A 113 -9.78 -7.44 0.95
CA MET A 113 -8.90 -7.96 -0.10
C MET A 113 -9.70 -8.80 -1.08
N VAL A 114 -9.59 -8.54 -2.37
CA VAL A 114 -10.30 -9.26 -3.44
C VAL A 114 -9.33 -9.89 -4.43
N HIS A 115 -9.86 -10.80 -5.26
CA HIS A 115 -9.06 -11.46 -6.29
C HIS A 115 -8.57 -10.46 -7.36
N ALA A 116 -7.32 -10.65 -7.79
CA ALA A 116 -6.80 -10.11 -9.04
C ALA A 116 -6.16 -11.26 -9.85
N ASP A 117 -6.24 -11.18 -11.17
CA ASP A 117 -5.55 -12.12 -12.06
C ASP A 117 -4.21 -11.51 -12.50
N HIS A 118 -3.17 -11.79 -11.70
CA HIS A 118 -1.81 -11.29 -11.91
C HIS A 118 -0.79 -12.13 -11.12
N SER A 119 0.52 -11.89 -11.31
CA SER A 119 1.58 -12.54 -10.52
C SER A 119 2.04 -11.68 -9.34
N CYS A 120 2.77 -12.28 -8.39
CA CYS A 120 3.26 -11.62 -7.19
C CYS A 120 4.63 -12.21 -6.78
N GLY A 121 5.64 -11.90 -7.59
CA GLY A 121 7.04 -12.29 -7.32
C GLY A 121 7.82 -11.13 -6.71
N ILE A 122 8.63 -11.41 -5.70
CA ILE A 122 9.54 -10.45 -5.09
C ILE A 122 10.93 -10.66 -5.69
N GLN A 123 11.49 -9.65 -6.32
CA GLN A 123 12.86 -9.70 -6.83
C GLN A 123 13.84 -9.42 -5.70
N GLU A 124 14.70 -10.39 -5.40
CA GLU A 124 15.79 -10.23 -4.42
C GLU A 124 17.03 -9.61 -5.08
N GLU A 125 17.96 -9.13 -4.25
CA GLU A 125 19.22 -8.52 -4.70
C GLU A 125 20.13 -9.49 -5.47
N ASP A 126 20.04 -10.80 -5.17
CA ASP A 126 20.79 -11.85 -5.87
C ASP A 126 20.16 -12.26 -7.21
N GLY A 127 19.05 -11.61 -7.60
CA GLY A 127 18.32 -11.86 -8.84
C GLY A 127 17.32 -13.02 -8.77
N THR A 128 17.18 -13.68 -7.63
CA THR A 128 16.14 -14.71 -7.44
C THR A 128 14.77 -14.08 -7.24
N ILE A 129 13.72 -14.88 -7.46
CA ILE A 129 12.33 -14.48 -7.25
C ILE A 129 11.76 -15.26 -6.06
N THR A 130 11.46 -14.54 -4.97
CA THR A 130 10.74 -15.07 -3.80
C THR A 130 9.24 -15.00 -4.06
N TYR A 131 8.48 -16.02 -3.65
CA TYR A 131 7.01 -15.99 -3.73
C TYR A 131 6.44 -14.97 -2.75
N GLY A 132 5.72 -13.97 -3.26
CA GLY A 132 5.10 -12.90 -2.47
C GLY A 132 3.63 -13.15 -2.09
N GLY A 133 3.09 -14.33 -2.40
CA GLY A 133 1.66 -14.61 -2.30
C GLY A 133 0.98 -14.54 -3.67
N GLU A 134 -0.31 -14.27 -3.69
CA GLU A 134 -1.06 -13.94 -4.90
C GLU A 134 -1.29 -12.44 -5.03
N ALA A 135 -1.48 -11.95 -6.24
CA ALA A 135 -1.88 -10.57 -6.47
C ALA A 135 -3.33 -10.34 -6.04
N VAL A 136 -3.61 -9.14 -5.54
CA VAL A 136 -4.92 -8.78 -5.01
C VAL A 136 -5.35 -7.39 -5.43
N GLY A 137 -6.65 -7.12 -5.31
CA GLY A 137 -7.18 -5.76 -5.22
C GLY A 137 -7.70 -5.45 -3.82
N TYR A 138 -8.06 -4.21 -3.57
CA TYR A 138 -8.67 -3.75 -2.34
C TYR A 138 -9.99 -3.01 -2.61
N VAL A 139 -11.05 -3.44 -1.92
CA VAL A 139 -12.17 -2.54 -1.64
C VAL A 139 -11.87 -1.85 -0.31
N ILE A 140 -11.68 -0.54 -0.34
CA ILE A 140 -11.33 0.29 0.81
C ILE A 140 -12.57 1.10 1.19
N GLU A 141 -13.11 0.86 2.39
CA GLU A 141 -14.20 1.64 2.98
C GLU A 141 -13.63 2.58 4.03
N PHE A 142 -13.71 3.88 3.78
CA PHE A 142 -13.26 4.94 4.67
C PHE A 142 -14.28 5.19 5.80
N GLU A 143 -13.88 5.97 6.79
CA GLU A 143 -14.59 6.18 8.05
C GLU A 143 -15.98 6.83 7.85
N ASN A 144 -16.17 7.54 6.74
CA ASN A 144 -17.45 8.15 6.35
C ASN A 144 -18.31 7.26 5.43
N GLY A 145 -17.92 6.00 5.23
CA GLY A 145 -18.58 5.03 4.36
C GLY A 145 -18.28 5.18 2.87
N PHE A 146 -17.43 6.12 2.46
CA PHE A 146 -16.98 6.22 1.07
C PHE A 146 -16.14 4.99 0.70
N LYS A 147 -16.36 4.44 -0.50
CA LYS A 147 -15.70 3.22 -0.95
C LYS A 147 -14.90 3.46 -2.22
N VAL A 148 -13.69 2.91 -2.25
CA VAL A 148 -12.82 2.89 -3.42
C VAL A 148 -12.48 1.44 -3.72
N TYR A 149 -12.39 1.13 -5.00
CA TYR A 149 -11.77 -0.10 -5.47
C TYR A 149 -10.42 0.26 -6.08
N HIS A 150 -9.36 -0.34 -5.55
CA HIS A 150 -7.98 -0.21 -6.03
C HIS A 150 -7.48 -1.58 -6.47
#